data_AF-A0AAJ2UZ88-F1
#
_entry.id   AF-A0AAJ2UZ88-F1
#
_cell.length_a   1.000
_cell.length_b   1.000
_cell.length_c   1.000
_cell.angle_alpha   90.00
_cell.angle_beta   90.00
_cell.angle_gamma   90.00
#
_symmetry.space_group_name_H-M   'P 1'
#
loop_
_entity.id
_entity.type
_entity.pdbx_description
1 polymer ?
#
loop_
_entity_poly.entity_id
_entity_poly.type
_entity_poly.pdbx_seq_one_letter_code
_entity_poly.pdbx_strand_id
1 'polypeptide(L)'
;EPWIAIDPEPLAGDPGFDLWPALDSRWDDVVAKGDTLRIVRRRFDLLTDVLGLDRARAIGWTLGRLLQNTLWDIDDGGTRIAPSSIAIADSLRNR
;
A
#
# COMPACT_ATOMS: atom_id res chain seq x y z
N GLU A 1 12.84 -6.61 24.29
CA GLU A 1 11.95 -5.43 24.14
C GLU A 1 10.68 -5.83 23.40
N PRO A 2 9.49 -5.37 23.85
CA PRO A 2 8.23 -5.56 23.11
C PRO A 2 8.17 -4.64 21.89
N TRP A 3 7.36 -5.02 20.89
CA TRP A 3 7.10 -4.19 19.72
C TRP A 3 6.17 -3.03 20.10
N ILE A 4 6.59 -1.79 19.77
CA ILE A 4 5.83 -0.55 20.01
C ILE A 4 5.47 0.05 18.66
N ALA A 5 4.20 0.44 18.48
CA ALA A 5 3.79 1.21 17.31
C ALA A 5 4.35 2.64 17.42
N ILE A 6 4.98 3.12 16.35
CA ILE A 6 5.48 4.49 16.24
C ILE A 6 4.57 5.20 15.25
N ASP A 7 4.13 6.40 15.61
CA ASP A 7 3.23 7.24 14.81
C ASP A 7 1.92 6.55 14.40
N PRO A 8 1.11 6.09 15.38
CA PRO A 8 -0.19 5.52 15.06
C PRO A 8 -1.12 6.62 14.55
N GLU A 9 -1.65 6.42 13.35
CA GLU A 9 -2.69 7.27 12.76
C GLU A 9 -4.02 6.49 12.72
N PRO A 10 -4.68 6.27 13.88
CA PRO A 10 -5.87 5.43 13.94
C PRO A 10 -7.05 6.11 13.23
N LEU A 11 -7.62 5.40 12.26
CA LEU A 11 -8.81 5.83 11.54
C LEU A 11 -9.92 4.80 11.73
N ALA A 12 -11.11 5.28 12.11
CA ALA A 12 -12.32 4.47 12.02
C ALA A 12 -12.80 4.47 10.57
N GLY A 13 -12.70 3.33 9.88
CA GLY A 13 -13.00 3.25 8.46
C GLY A 13 -12.91 1.84 7.91
N ASP A 14 -12.79 1.75 6.58
CA ASP A 14 -12.63 0.47 5.92
C ASP A 14 -11.21 -0.09 6.13
N PRO A 15 -11.05 -1.34 6.57
CA PRO A 15 -9.72 -1.93 6.81
C PRO A 15 -8.87 -2.05 5.55
N GLY A 16 -9.48 -2.01 4.35
CA GLY A 16 -8.73 -1.96 3.09
C GLY A 16 -7.83 -0.73 2.95
N PHE A 17 -8.08 0.33 3.72
CA PHE A 17 -7.29 1.56 3.71
C PHE A 17 -5.88 1.36 4.29
N ASP A 18 -5.75 0.46 5.26
CA ASP A 18 -4.49 0.19 5.98
C ASP A 18 -3.56 -0.79 5.22
N LEU A 19 -3.93 -1.23 4.02
CA LEU A 19 -3.11 -2.16 3.25
C LEU A 19 -1.90 -1.48 2.59
N TRP A 20 -2.03 -0.23 2.14
CA TRP A 20 -0.96 0.45 1.39
C TRP A 20 0.38 0.50 2.15
N PRO A 21 0.45 0.87 3.45
CA PRO A 21 1.71 0.89 4.18
C PRO A 21 2.42 -0.47 4.20
N ALA A 22 1.67 -1.57 4.32
CA ALA A 22 2.23 -2.92 4.31
C ALA A 22 2.75 -3.34 2.92
N LEU A 23 2.16 -2.82 1.84
CA LEU A 23 2.62 -3.05 0.47
C LEU A 23 3.89 -2.25 0.17
N ASP A 24 3.94 -0.99 0.60
CA ASP A 24 5.05 -0.05 0.38
C ASP A 24 6.27 -0.32 1.29
N SER A 25 6.03 -0.89 2.47
CA SER A 25 7.07 -1.21 3.45
C SER A 25 8.25 -1.99 2.86
N ARG A 26 9.47 -1.51 3.17
CA ARG A 26 10.76 -2.06 2.72
C ARG A 26 10.85 -2.10 1.18
N TRP A 27 10.48 -1.01 0.53
CA TRP A 27 10.43 -0.92 -0.93
C TRP A 27 11.76 -1.28 -1.62
N ASP A 28 12.89 -0.87 -1.06
CA ASP A 28 14.21 -1.20 -1.61
C ASP A 28 14.44 -2.72 -1.72
N ASP A 29 13.96 -3.50 -0.75
CA ASP A 29 14.03 -4.97 -0.78
C ASP A 29 13.11 -5.56 -1.86
N VAL A 30 11.98 -4.90 -2.15
CA VAL A 30 11.06 -5.29 -3.22
C VAL A 30 11.74 -5.09 -4.57
N VAL A 31 12.36 -3.92 -4.77
CA VAL A 31 13.09 -3.58 -6.01
C VAL A 31 14.29 -4.50 -6.21
N ALA A 32 15.07 -4.75 -5.16
CA ALA A 32 16.27 -5.61 -5.23
C ALA A 32 15.97 -7.06 -5.69
N LYS A 33 14.74 -7.54 -5.51
CA LYS A 33 14.31 -8.89 -5.93
C LYS A 33 13.90 -8.98 -7.41
N GLY A 34 13.79 -7.87 -8.13
CA GLY A 34 13.63 -7.83 -9.60
C GLY A 34 12.25 -8.19 -10.14
N ASP A 35 11.21 -8.33 -9.31
CA ASP A 35 9.83 -8.63 -9.75
C ASP A 35 8.78 -7.97 -8.84
N THR A 36 8.77 -6.64 -8.90
CA THR A 36 7.95 -5.78 -8.05
C THR A 36 6.45 -6.09 -8.15
N LEU A 37 5.91 -6.23 -9.37
CA LEU A 37 4.48 -6.45 -9.56
C LEU A 37 4.02 -7.77 -8.96
N ARG A 38 4.77 -8.86 -9.16
CA ARG A 38 4.44 -10.16 -8.56
C ARG A 38 4.54 -10.09 -7.03
N ILE A 39 5.54 -9.40 -6.50
CA ILE A 39 5.72 -9.27 -5.04
C ILE A 39 4.56 -8.49 -4.41
N VAL A 40 4.19 -7.34 -4.98
CA VAL A 40 3.05 -6.55 -4.50
C VAL A 40 1.77 -7.36 -4.56
N ARG A 41 1.49 -8.01 -5.70
CA ARG A 41 0.32 -8.88 -5.86
C ARG A 41 0.28 -9.99 -4.82
N ARG A 42 1.41 -10.66 -4.57
CA ARG A 42 1.49 -11.70 -3.54
C ARG A 42 1.23 -11.14 -2.14
N ARG A 43 1.77 -9.97 -1.79
CA ARG A 43 1.51 -9.33 -0.49
C ARG A 43 0.04 -8.98 -0.35
N PHE A 44 -0.56 -8.40 -1.38
CA PHE A 44 -1.98 -8.04 -1.38
C PHE A 44 -2.88 -9.28 -1.25
N ASP A 45 -2.61 -10.33 -2.02
CA ASP A 45 -3.36 -11.59 -1.97
C ASP A 45 -3.26 -12.23 -0.56
N LEU A 46 -2.08 -12.20 0.07
CA LEU A 46 -1.89 -12.69 1.44
C LEU A 46 -2.65 -11.85 2.48
N LEU A 47 -2.55 -10.51 2.40
CA LEU A 47 -3.21 -9.61 3.35
C LEU A 47 -4.73 -9.73 3.28
N THR A 48 -5.29 -9.73 2.07
CA THR A 48 -6.75 -9.86 1.88
C THR A 48 -7.28 -11.21 2.34
N ASP A 49 -6.51 -12.30 2.15
CA ASP A 49 -6.87 -13.64 2.64
C ASP A 49 -6.85 -13.71 4.18
N VAL A 50 -5.74 -13.29 4.81
CA VAL A 50 -5.58 -13.34 6.27
C VAL A 50 -6.59 -12.45 6.99
N LEU A 51 -6.90 -11.29 6.42
CA LEU A 51 -7.83 -10.32 7.01
C LEU A 51 -9.29 -10.54 6.60
N GLY A 52 -9.57 -11.52 5.71
CA GLY A 52 -10.92 -11.81 5.24
C GLY A 52 -11.59 -10.66 4.48
N LEU A 53 -10.82 -9.90 3.71
CA LEU A 53 -11.31 -8.70 3.01
C LEU A 53 -11.89 -9.03 1.64
N ASP A 54 -12.99 -8.35 1.27
CA ASP A 54 -13.45 -8.33 -0.12
C ASP A 54 -12.40 -7.67 -1.00
N ARG A 55 -11.96 -8.37 -2.05
CA ARG A 55 -10.82 -7.93 -2.88
C ARG A 55 -11.11 -6.65 -3.65
N ALA A 56 -12.29 -6.54 -4.26
CA ALA A 56 -12.64 -5.38 -5.07
C ALA A 56 -12.69 -4.11 -4.19
N ARG A 57 -13.28 -4.24 -3.00
CA ARG A 57 -13.33 -3.18 -2.00
C ARG A 57 -11.94 -2.84 -1.45
N ALA A 58 -11.12 -3.84 -1.15
CA ALA A 58 -9.75 -3.64 -0.67
C ALA A 58 -8.86 -2.93 -1.70
N ILE A 59 -9.00 -3.25 -3.01
CA ILE A 59 -8.31 -2.53 -4.09
C ILE A 59 -8.69 -1.05 -4.05
N GLY A 60 -10.00 -0.74 -4.02
CA GLY A 60 -10.48 0.64 -3.99
C GLY A 60 -9.90 1.45 -2.83
N TRP A 61 -9.93 0.90 -1.61
CA TRP A 61 -9.42 1.59 -0.43
C TRP A 61 -7.89 1.67 -0.38
N THR A 62 -7.18 0.66 -0.90
CA THR A 62 -5.70 0.72 -1.05
C THR A 62 -5.30 1.86 -1.98
N LEU A 63 -6.01 2.01 -3.11
CA LEU A 63 -5.79 3.13 -4.04
C LEU A 63 -6.16 4.47 -3.42
N GLY A 64 -7.18 4.50 -2.56
CA GLY A 64 -7.54 5.68 -1.78
C GLY A 64 -6.42 6.14 -0.83
N ARG A 65 -5.82 5.22 -0.06
CA ARG A 65 -4.69 5.53 0.82
C ARG A 65 -3.46 5.99 0.04
N LEU A 66 -3.18 5.33 -1.08
CA LEU A 66 -2.11 5.71 -1.99
C LEU A 66 -2.30 7.15 -2.53
N LEU A 67 -3.52 7.50 -2.93
CA LEU A 67 -3.85 8.86 -3.36
C LEU A 67 -3.63 9.87 -2.23
N GLN A 68 -4.10 9.58 -1.01
CA GLN A 68 -3.86 10.45 0.15
C GLN A 68 -2.37 10.71 0.37
N ASN A 69 -1.55 9.65 0.40
CA ASN A 69 -0.11 9.78 0.58
C ASN A 69 0.55 10.57 -0.56
N THR A 70 0.09 10.38 -1.81
CA THR A 70 0.58 11.15 -2.96
C THR A 70 0.23 12.65 -2.81
N LEU A 71 -0.94 12.98 -2.25
CA LEU A 71 -1.33 14.37 -2.01
C LEU A 71 -0.47 15.01 -0.90
N TRP A 72 -0.11 14.25 0.14
CA TRP A 72 0.84 14.73 1.16
C TRP A 72 2.23 14.98 0.57
N ASP A 73 2.75 14.07 -0.26
CA ASP A 73 4.03 14.29 -0.95
C ASP A 73 3.99 15.58 -1.78
N ILE A 74 2.87 15.88 -2.44
CA ILE A 74 2.70 17.12 -3.23
C ILE A 74 2.66 18.36 -2.33
N ASP A 75 1.94 18.29 -1.20
CA ASP A 75 1.88 19.38 -0.21
C ASP A 75 3.27 19.68 0.37
N ASP A 76 4.10 18.64 0.56
CA ASP A 76 5.50 18.72 0.97
C ASP A 76 6.46 19.17 -0.16
N GLY A 77 5.94 19.53 -1.34
CA GLY A 77 6.71 20.07 -2.48
C GLY A 77 7.19 19.01 -3.48
N GLY A 78 6.74 17.77 -3.35
CA GLY A 78 6.93 16.70 -4.32
C GLY A 78 6.32 17.04 -5.67
N THR A 79 7.04 16.75 -6.75
CA THR A 79 6.61 17.05 -8.13
C THR A 79 6.34 15.80 -8.97
N ARG A 80 6.49 14.61 -8.36
CA ARG A 80 6.32 13.31 -9.01
C ARG A 80 5.67 12.33 -8.04
N ILE A 81 4.84 11.45 -8.58
CA ILE A 81 4.30 10.32 -7.82
C ILE A 81 5.45 9.34 -7.52
N ALA A 82 5.50 8.83 -6.28
CA ALA A 82 6.49 7.84 -5.88
C ALA A 82 6.46 6.61 -6.83
N PRO A 83 7.63 6.09 -7.26
CA PRO A 83 7.67 4.89 -8.10
C PRO A 83 6.98 3.67 -7.48
N SER A 84 6.99 3.57 -6.15
CA SER A 84 6.29 2.52 -5.41
C SER A 84 4.77 2.63 -5.54
N SER A 85 4.22 3.83 -5.38
CA SER A 85 2.80 4.12 -5.62
C SER A 85 2.39 3.75 -7.05
N ILE A 86 3.18 4.10 -8.08
CA ILE A 86 2.87 3.72 -9.46
C ILE A 86 2.82 2.18 -9.61
N ALA A 87 3.87 1.49 -9.13
CA ALA A 87 3.94 0.03 -9.24
C ALA A 87 2.84 -0.69 -8.44
N ILE A 88 2.44 -0.16 -7.28
CA ILE A 88 1.31 -0.68 -6.51
C ILE A 88 0.00 -0.48 -7.27
N ALA A 89 -0.25 0.71 -7.81
CA ALA A 89 -1.46 0.97 -8.60
C ALA A 89 -1.55 0.04 -9.83
N ASP A 90 -0.45 -0.12 -10.57
CA ASP A 90 -0.40 -1.01 -11.74
C ASP A 90 -0.54 -2.50 -11.36
N SER A 91 -0.12 -2.88 -10.15
CA SER A 91 -0.30 -4.24 -9.64
C SER A 91 -1.77 -4.60 -9.41
N LEU A 92 -2.62 -3.60 -9.11
CA LEU A 92 -4.02 -3.77 -8.69
C LEU A 92 -5.03 -3.43 -9.79
N ARG A 93 -4.68 -2.62 -10.79
CA ARG A 93 -5.59 -2.11 -11.84
C ARG A 93 -6.35 -3.16 -12.68
N ASN A 94 -5.91 -4.42 -12.68
CA ASN A 94 -6.48 -5.49 -13.51
C ASN A 94 -6.91 -6.73 -12.69
N ARG A 95 -7.33 -6.54 -11.43
CA ARG A 95 -7.72 -7.64 -10.52
C ARG A 95 -9.16 -7.55 -10.05
#